data_AF-A0A836H9T8-F1
#
_entry.id   AF-A0A836H9T8-F1
#
_cell.length_a   1.000
_cell.length_b   1.000
_cell.length_c   1.000
_cell.angle_alpha   90.00
_cell.angle_beta   90.00
_cell.angle_gamma   90.00
#
_symmetry.space_group_name_H-M   'P 1'
#
loop_
_entity.id
_entity.type
_entity.pdbx_description
1 polymer ?
#
loop_
_entity_poly.entity_id
_entity_poly.type
_entity_poly.pdbx_seq_one_letter_code
_entity_poly.pdbx_strand_id
1 'polypeptide(L)'
;MLRLSPSLLADVTTINSSTASVSGRLIRIRKKSKWIDRRSTRVPHNGKEVWYFGDQPSCALCHVRFRYRQDYEAHKESELHVNRLRWVETMTWWKETGEPAYLKAADEQWKWFEKHVLPTKAQEMGCALDEARCVYRQAIMTETPTWHRPLQCPAVKQEVKEPRDQRWPASPKW
;
A
#
# COMPACT_ATOMS: atom_id res chain seq x y z
N MET A 1 12.77 40.92 7.63
CA MET A 1 14.10 40.54 7.11
C MET A 1 14.21 39.02 7.12
N LEU A 2 14.49 38.47 5.94
CA LEU A 2 14.37 37.05 5.57
C LEU A 2 15.39 36.18 6.32
N ARG A 3 14.91 35.17 7.04
CA ARG A 3 15.74 34.08 7.57
C ARG A 3 15.71 32.93 6.57
N LEU A 4 16.76 32.81 5.77
CA LEU A 4 17.03 31.67 4.90
C LEU A 4 18.12 30.82 5.58
N SER A 5 17.76 29.59 5.91
CA SER A 5 18.66 28.53 6.36
C SER A 5 19.53 28.04 5.21
N PRO A 6 20.87 27.92 5.36
CA PRO A 6 21.72 27.36 4.32
C PRO A 6 21.78 25.82 4.42
N SER A 7 21.62 25.20 3.25
CA SER A 7 21.79 23.80 2.92
C SER A 7 23.24 23.36 3.10
N LEU A 8 23.48 22.28 3.85
CA LEU A 8 24.80 21.64 3.97
C LEU A 8 24.98 20.67 2.78
N LEU A 9 25.85 21.04 1.84
CA LEU A 9 26.41 20.15 0.81
C LEU A 9 27.75 19.60 1.32
N ALA A 10 27.98 18.30 1.14
CA ALA A 10 29.17 17.59 1.61
C ALA A 10 30.42 17.91 0.78
N ASP A 11 31.57 17.97 1.46
CA ASP A 11 32.89 18.24 0.87
C ASP A 11 33.39 17.11 -0.04
N VAL A 12 33.85 17.51 -1.23
CA VAL A 12 34.55 16.68 -2.21
C VAL A 12 35.94 16.33 -1.65
N THR A 13 36.16 15.06 -1.30
CA THR A 13 37.51 14.59 -0.92
C THR A 13 38.29 14.16 -2.16
N THR A 14 39.24 15.02 -2.56
CA THR A 14 40.29 14.73 -3.53
C THR A 14 41.31 13.77 -2.90
N ILE A 15 41.52 12.59 -3.52
CA ILE A 15 42.54 11.64 -3.08
C ILE A 15 43.84 11.93 -3.84
N ASN A 16 44.80 12.54 -3.15
CA ASN A 16 46.17 12.75 -3.63
C ASN A 16 46.94 11.43 -3.67
N SER A 17 47.34 11.01 -4.86
CA SER A 17 48.19 9.84 -5.11
C SER A 17 49.67 10.20 -5.10
N SER A 18 50.32 10.21 -3.93
CA SER A 18 51.79 10.14 -3.84
C SER A 18 52.30 9.82 -2.43
N THR A 19 52.29 8.53 -2.07
CA THR A 19 53.18 8.00 -1.02
C THR A 19 53.71 6.64 -1.46
N ALA A 20 54.85 6.69 -2.15
CA ALA A 20 55.72 5.53 -2.33
C ALA A 20 56.46 5.27 -1.01
N SER A 21 56.29 4.09 -0.41
CA SER A 21 57.16 3.62 0.68
C SER A 21 58.16 2.60 0.16
N VAL A 22 59.42 2.91 0.44
CA VAL A 22 60.66 2.19 0.17
C VAL A 22 60.71 0.85 0.93
N SER A 23 61.34 -0.15 0.30
CA SER A 23 61.77 -1.45 0.84
C SER A 23 60.72 -2.58 1.00
N GLY A 24 60.89 -3.63 0.19
CA GLY A 24 60.62 -5.01 0.60
C GLY A 24 59.40 -5.69 -0.04
N ARG A 25 59.69 -6.54 -1.05
CA ARG A 25 58.78 -7.48 -1.75
C ARG A 25 57.78 -6.84 -2.70
N LEU A 26 58.03 -7.03 -3.99
CA LEU A 26 56.99 -7.10 -5.03
C LEU A 26 55.92 -8.08 -4.56
N ILE A 27 54.87 -7.59 -3.91
CA ILE A 27 53.61 -8.30 -3.85
C ILE A 27 53.19 -8.38 -5.32
N ARG A 28 53.48 -9.53 -5.96
CA ARG A 28 52.74 -9.94 -7.14
C ARG A 28 51.30 -10.01 -6.68
N ILE A 29 50.60 -8.88 -6.73
CA ILE A 29 49.15 -8.86 -6.82
C ILE A 29 48.91 -9.56 -8.14
N ARG A 30 48.79 -10.88 -8.06
CA ARG A 30 48.15 -11.71 -9.06
C ARG A 30 46.75 -11.12 -9.07
N LYS A 31 46.54 -10.06 -9.87
CA LYS A 31 45.21 -9.58 -10.26
C LYS A 31 44.57 -10.86 -10.75
N LYS A 32 43.73 -11.47 -9.91
CA LYS A 32 42.84 -12.51 -10.36
C LYS A 32 41.99 -11.77 -11.36
N SER A 33 42.35 -11.91 -12.64
CA SER A 33 41.58 -11.61 -13.83
C SER A 33 40.34 -12.52 -13.80
N LYS A 34 39.54 -12.34 -12.75
CA LYS A 34 38.29 -13.01 -12.52
C LYS A 34 37.28 -11.88 -12.66
N TRP A 35 36.74 -11.74 -13.86
CA TRP A 35 35.29 -11.70 -14.14
C TRP A 35 34.89 -10.89 -15.38
N ILE A 36 35.81 -10.26 -16.10
CA ILE A 36 35.51 -9.67 -17.41
C ILE A 36 35.96 -10.64 -18.50
N ASP A 37 35.40 -11.85 -18.45
CA ASP A 37 35.35 -12.71 -19.63
C ASP A 37 34.08 -13.58 -19.61
N ARG A 38 32.94 -12.90 -19.39
CA ARG A 38 31.61 -13.43 -19.68
C ARG A 38 31.10 -12.87 -21.00
N ARG A 39 31.89 -13.00 -22.08
CA ARG A 39 31.29 -13.21 -23.40
C ARG A 39 30.72 -14.63 -23.45
N SER A 40 29.75 -14.93 -22.59
CA SER A 40 28.89 -16.11 -22.75
C SER A 40 27.75 -15.69 -23.66
N THR A 41 28.03 -15.55 -24.95
CA THR A 41 27.04 -15.38 -26.03
C THR A 41 26.14 -16.61 -26.24
N ARG A 42 26.08 -17.52 -25.28
CA ARG A 42 25.13 -18.63 -25.21
C ARG A 42 24.81 -18.92 -23.75
N VAL A 43 24.00 -18.05 -23.13
CA VAL A 43 23.05 -18.58 -22.15
C VAL A 43 22.03 -19.31 -23.01
N PRO A 44 21.81 -20.63 -22.85
CA PRO A 44 20.75 -21.30 -23.58
C PRO A 44 19.45 -20.64 -23.16
N HIS A 45 18.89 -19.81 -24.04
CA HIS A 45 17.69 -19.06 -23.74
C HIS A 45 16.43 -19.93 -23.67
N ASN A 46 16.55 -21.27 -23.73
CA ASN A 46 15.42 -22.21 -23.82
C ASN A 46 14.34 -21.78 -24.85
N GLY A 47 14.74 -21.06 -25.91
CA GLY A 47 13.83 -20.48 -26.91
C GLY A 47 13.11 -19.18 -26.49
N LYS A 48 13.38 -18.62 -25.31
CA LYS A 48 12.81 -17.35 -24.82
C LYS A 48 13.44 -16.15 -25.51
N GLU A 49 12.61 -15.16 -25.80
CA GLU A 49 13.01 -13.93 -26.48
C GLU A 49 13.53 -12.92 -25.45
N VAL A 50 14.69 -12.34 -25.74
CA VAL A 50 15.32 -11.30 -24.92
C VAL A 50 14.92 -9.94 -25.49
N TRP A 51 14.68 -8.96 -24.61
CA TRP A 51 14.47 -7.58 -25.01
C TRP A 51 15.73 -7.00 -25.68
N TYR A 52 15.55 -6.14 -26.67
CA TYR A 52 16.65 -5.36 -27.21
C TYR A 52 17.23 -4.44 -26.12
N PHE A 53 18.50 -4.08 -26.26
CA PHE A 53 19.18 -3.21 -25.31
C PHE A 53 18.49 -1.85 -25.25
N GLY A 54 17.99 -1.46 -24.07
CA GLY A 54 17.22 -0.23 -23.86
C GLY A 54 15.70 -0.43 -23.75
N ASP A 55 15.18 -1.55 -24.25
CA ASP A 55 13.73 -1.82 -24.30
C ASP A 55 13.21 -2.66 -23.13
N GLN A 56 14.05 -2.93 -22.12
CA GLN A 56 13.70 -3.84 -21.03
C GLN A 56 12.53 -3.28 -20.21
N PRO A 57 11.31 -3.86 -20.29
CA PRO A 57 10.15 -3.27 -19.65
C PRO A 57 10.14 -3.58 -18.17
N SER A 58 9.73 -2.59 -17.40
CA SER A 58 9.21 -2.79 -16.05
C SER A 58 7.69 -2.74 -16.09
N CYS A 59 7.03 -3.64 -15.37
CA CYS A 59 5.59 -3.47 -15.14
C CYS A 59 5.37 -2.22 -14.27
N ALA A 60 4.62 -1.23 -14.76
CA ALA A 60 4.35 0.01 -14.04
C ALA A 60 3.54 -0.21 -12.75
N LEU A 61 2.61 -1.18 -12.76
CA LEU A 61 1.81 -1.54 -11.58
C LEU A 61 2.61 -2.33 -10.55
N CYS A 62 3.47 -3.24 -11.01
CA CYS A 62 4.19 -4.17 -10.14
C CYS A 62 5.59 -3.70 -9.73
N HIS A 63 6.16 -2.73 -10.47
CA HIS A 63 7.55 -2.27 -10.37
C HIS A 63 8.61 -3.38 -10.52
N VAL A 64 8.25 -4.48 -11.20
CA VAL A 64 9.14 -5.61 -11.49
C VAL A 64 9.72 -5.44 -12.89
N ARG A 65 11.03 -5.70 -13.04
CA ARG A 65 11.75 -5.70 -14.32
C ARG A 65 11.87 -7.11 -14.86
N PHE A 66 11.65 -7.27 -16.16
CA PHE A 66 11.67 -8.58 -16.81
C PHE A 66 12.83 -8.70 -17.78
N ARG A 67 13.54 -9.84 -17.74
CA ARG A 67 14.66 -10.10 -18.65
C ARG A 67 14.19 -10.71 -19.97
N TYR A 68 13.10 -11.45 -19.95
CA TYR A 68 12.55 -12.17 -21.10
C TYR A 68 11.13 -11.68 -21.42
N ARG A 69 10.72 -11.75 -22.69
CA ARG A 69 9.38 -11.31 -23.13
C ARG A 69 8.28 -12.21 -22.59
N GLN A 70 8.47 -13.53 -22.67
CA GLN A 70 7.50 -14.52 -22.20
C GLN A 70 7.21 -14.36 -20.69
N ASP A 71 8.23 -14.02 -19.89
CA ASP A 71 8.06 -13.82 -18.46
C ASP A 71 7.27 -12.52 -18.15
N TYR A 72 7.42 -11.49 -18.99
CA TYR A 72 6.61 -10.27 -18.88
C TYR A 72 5.15 -10.51 -19.24
N GLU A 73 4.89 -11.32 -20.27
CA GLU A 73 3.53 -11.69 -20.67
C GLU A 73 2.87 -12.58 -19.61
N ALA A 74 3.54 -13.63 -19.15
CA ALA A 74 3.06 -14.50 -18.07
C ALA A 74 2.84 -13.73 -16.76
N HIS A 75 3.63 -12.68 -16.50
CA HIS A 75 3.42 -11.84 -15.32
C HIS A 75 2.07 -11.11 -15.33
N LYS A 76 1.53 -10.73 -16.49
CA LYS A 76 0.22 -10.05 -16.55
C LYS A 76 -0.90 -10.92 -15.98
N GLU A 77 -0.78 -12.23 -16.14
CA GLU A 77 -1.71 -13.23 -15.62
C GLU A 77 -1.35 -13.68 -14.19
N SER A 78 -0.17 -13.28 -13.68
CA SER A 78 0.25 -13.65 -12.33
C SER A 78 -0.62 -12.97 -11.27
N GLU A 79 -0.84 -13.68 -10.17
CA GLU A 79 -1.61 -13.20 -9.01
C GLU A 79 -1.10 -11.84 -8.50
N LEU A 80 0.20 -11.58 -8.53
CA LEU A 80 0.73 -10.29 -8.11
C LEU A 80 0.16 -9.15 -8.95
N HIS A 81 0.09 -9.33 -10.28
CA HIS A 81 -0.42 -8.34 -11.20
C HIS A 81 -1.93 -8.19 -11.09
N VAL A 82 -2.64 -9.31 -11.15
CA VAL A 82 -4.11 -9.34 -11.07
C VAL A 82 -4.62 -8.72 -9.77
N ASN A 83 -3.98 -9.00 -8.63
CA ASN A 83 -4.39 -8.41 -7.35
C ASN A 83 -4.13 -6.90 -7.27
N ARG A 84 -3.04 -6.39 -7.86
CA ARG A 84 -2.78 -4.94 -7.93
C ARG A 84 -3.75 -4.25 -8.90
N LEU A 85 -4.05 -4.90 -10.02
CA LEU A 85 -5.04 -4.42 -10.97
C LEU A 85 -6.42 -4.33 -10.31
N ARG A 86 -6.86 -5.39 -9.61
CA ARG A 86 -8.09 -5.39 -8.83
C ARG A 86 -8.13 -4.28 -7.76
N TRP A 87 -7.02 -4.00 -7.10
CA TRP A 87 -6.93 -2.90 -6.15
C TRP A 87 -7.14 -1.54 -6.83
N VAL A 88 -6.47 -1.30 -7.97
CA VAL A 88 -6.64 -0.07 -8.75
C VAL A 88 -8.08 0.06 -9.22
N GLU A 89 -8.68 -1.01 -9.76
CA GLU A 89 -10.09 -1.02 -10.16
C GLU A 89 -11.02 -0.65 -9.01
N THR A 90 -10.80 -1.22 -7.83
CA THR A 90 -11.61 -0.93 -6.63
C THR A 90 -11.49 0.54 -6.22
N MET A 91 -10.27 1.09 -6.23
CA MET A 91 -10.02 2.48 -5.86
C MET A 91 -10.59 3.48 -6.88
N THR A 92 -10.50 3.15 -8.17
CA THR A 92 -11.09 3.95 -9.24
C THR A 92 -12.62 3.93 -9.14
N TRP A 93 -13.22 2.74 -8.98
CA TRP A 93 -14.66 2.60 -8.76
C TRP A 93 -15.15 3.43 -7.59
N TRP A 94 -14.45 3.40 -6.46
CA TRP A 94 -14.80 4.19 -5.29
C TRP A 94 -14.82 5.69 -5.62
N LYS A 95 -13.76 6.22 -6.23
CA LYS A 95 -13.66 7.66 -6.53
C LYS A 95 -14.67 8.13 -7.57
N GLU A 96 -14.90 7.33 -8.61
CA GLU A 96 -15.74 7.75 -9.74
C GLU A 96 -17.23 7.57 -9.45
N THR A 97 -17.62 6.47 -8.80
CA THR A 97 -19.03 6.09 -8.64
C THR A 97 -19.42 5.92 -7.19
N GLY A 98 -18.61 5.23 -6.39
CA GLY A 98 -18.95 4.86 -5.01
C GLY A 98 -19.12 6.06 -4.07
N GLU A 99 -18.12 6.93 -4.01
CA GLU A 99 -18.06 8.08 -3.12
C GLU A 99 -19.17 9.11 -3.42
N PRO A 100 -19.38 9.55 -4.67
CA PRO A 100 -20.48 10.47 -4.97
C PRO A 100 -21.85 9.89 -4.61
N ALA A 101 -22.07 8.60 -4.89
CA ALA A 101 -23.33 7.93 -4.55
C ALA A 101 -23.53 7.81 -3.03
N TYR A 102 -22.47 7.48 -2.29
CA TYR A 102 -22.49 7.39 -0.82
C TYR A 102 -22.82 8.75 -0.17
N LEU A 103 -22.14 9.81 -0.59
CA LEU A 103 -22.37 11.17 -0.05
C LEU A 103 -23.78 11.66 -0.37
N LYS A 104 -24.26 11.40 -1.59
CA LYS A 104 -25.63 11.73 -1.99
C LYS A 104 -26.66 10.98 -1.15
N ALA A 105 -26.46 9.67 -0.95
CA ALA A 105 -27.37 8.86 -0.13
C ALA A 105 -27.42 9.34 1.33
N ALA A 106 -26.28 9.70 1.92
CA ALA A 106 -26.21 10.22 3.28
C ALA A 106 -26.99 11.55 3.44
N ASP A 107 -26.87 12.46 2.48
CA ASP A 107 -27.61 13.72 2.47
C ASP A 107 -29.12 13.50 2.27
N GLU A 108 -29.51 12.60 1.37
CA GLU A 108 -30.92 12.25 1.13
C GLU A 108 -31.58 11.61 2.36
N GLN A 109 -30.88 10.72 3.06
CA GLN A 109 -31.37 10.10 4.30
C GLN A 109 -31.60 11.14 5.39
N TRP A 110 -30.67 12.10 5.53
CA TRP A 110 -30.82 13.18 6.50
C TRP A 110 -31.99 14.11 6.16
N LYS A 111 -32.13 14.51 4.89
CA LYS A 111 -33.27 15.30 4.41
C LYS A 111 -34.61 14.59 4.63
N TRP A 112 -34.65 13.27 4.41
CA TRP A 112 -35.82 12.47 4.70
C TRP A 112 -36.16 12.49 6.20
N PHE A 113 -35.16 12.31 7.07
CA PHE A 113 -35.33 12.38 8.51
C PHE A 113 -35.86 13.74 8.97
N GLU A 114 -35.29 14.84 8.46
CA GLU A 114 -35.74 16.20 8.77
C GLU A 114 -37.20 16.46 8.38
N LYS A 115 -37.64 15.89 7.26
CA LYS A 115 -39.01 16.10 6.77
C LYS A 115 -40.04 15.23 7.47
N HIS A 116 -39.69 13.98 7.80
CA HIS A 116 -40.67 12.97 8.20
C HIS A 116 -40.63 12.60 9.68
N VAL A 117 -39.46 12.66 10.33
CA VAL A 117 -39.28 12.16 11.70
C VAL A 117 -39.04 13.31 12.67
N LEU A 118 -38.21 14.28 12.28
CA LEU A 118 -37.81 15.38 13.15
C LEU A 118 -39.00 16.21 13.68
N PRO A 119 -40.08 16.49 12.91
CA PRO A 119 -41.19 17.28 13.45
C PRO A 119 -41.91 16.60 14.61
N THR A 120 -42.16 15.29 14.50
CA THR A 120 -42.74 14.50 15.58
C THR A 120 -41.82 14.48 16.79
N LYS A 121 -40.51 14.35 16.58
CA LYS A 121 -39.52 14.38 17.66
C LYS A 121 -39.40 15.74 18.35
N ALA A 122 -39.49 16.85 17.60
CA ALA A 122 -39.48 18.19 18.18
C ALA A 122 -40.72 18.41 19.06
N GLN A 123 -41.89 17.93 18.62
CA GLN A 123 -43.12 17.98 19.41
C GLN A 123 -43.02 17.13 20.69
N GLU A 124 -42.49 15.91 20.60
CA GLU A 124 -42.25 15.05 21.76
C GLU A 124 -41.29 15.69 22.79
N MET A 125 -40.29 16.43 22.32
CA MET A 125 -39.34 17.15 23.16
C MET A 125 -39.85 18.52 23.65
N GLY A 126 -40.96 19.02 23.09
CA GLY A 126 -41.51 20.34 23.40
C GLY A 126 -40.62 21.51 22.99
N CYS A 127 -39.79 21.35 21.95
CA CYS A 127 -38.83 22.36 21.49
C CYS A 127 -39.11 22.81 20.05
N ALA A 128 -38.43 23.86 19.60
CA ALA A 128 -38.51 24.29 18.21
C ALA A 128 -37.84 23.27 17.27
N LEU A 129 -38.23 23.27 15.99
CA LEU A 129 -37.66 22.38 14.97
C LEU A 129 -36.14 22.58 14.80
N ASP A 130 -35.67 23.83 14.84
CA ASP A 130 -34.25 24.15 14.67
C ASP A 130 -33.41 23.70 15.89
N GLU A 131 -33.98 23.79 17.09
CA GLU A 131 -33.36 23.27 18.31
C GLU A 131 -33.27 21.74 18.24
N ALA A 132 -34.35 21.07 17.85
CA ALA A 132 -34.37 19.63 17.65
C ALA A 132 -33.31 19.18 16.63
N ARG A 133 -33.15 19.93 15.54
CA ARG A 133 -32.14 19.67 14.50
C ARG A 133 -30.73 19.66 15.10
N CYS A 134 -30.40 20.67 15.91
CA CYS A 134 -29.10 20.78 16.56
C CYS A 134 -28.87 19.67 17.58
N VAL A 135 -29.92 19.25 18.30
CA VAL A 135 -29.84 18.15 19.29
C VAL A 135 -29.58 16.81 18.61
N TYR A 136 -30.32 16.46 17.55
CA TYR A 136 -30.18 15.19 16.86
C TYR A 136 -28.92 15.10 15.98
N ARG A 137 -28.42 16.24 15.49
CA ARG A 137 -27.15 16.29 14.74
C ARG A 137 -26.26 17.44 15.21
N GLN A 138 -25.53 17.17 16.28
CA GLN A 138 -24.57 18.12 16.85
C GLN A 138 -23.33 18.31 15.97
N ALA A 139 -22.93 17.27 15.23
CA ALA A 139 -21.78 17.29 14.33
C ALA A 139 -22.05 16.42 13.11
N ILE A 140 -21.34 16.71 12.01
CA ILE A 140 -21.38 15.90 10.79
C ILE A 140 -20.12 15.05 10.78
N MET A 141 -20.29 13.74 10.96
CA MET A 141 -19.21 12.76 10.86
C MET A 141 -19.44 11.91 9.62
N THR A 142 -18.80 12.29 8.52
CA THR A 142 -18.87 11.53 7.26
C THR A 142 -17.84 10.42 7.29
N GLU A 143 -18.24 9.18 7.10
CA GLU A 143 -17.30 8.07 7.04
C GLU A 143 -16.53 8.10 5.72
N THR A 144 -15.25 7.74 5.79
CA THR A 144 -14.40 7.56 4.62
C THR A 144 -13.71 6.19 4.70
N PRO A 145 -13.21 5.62 3.58
CA PRO A 145 -12.53 4.33 3.62
C PRO A 145 -11.31 4.27 4.55
N THR A 146 -10.73 5.42 4.93
CA THR A 146 -9.62 5.51 5.89
C THR A 146 -10.07 5.87 7.29
N TRP A 147 -11.29 6.40 7.45
CA TRP A 147 -11.92 6.72 8.73
C TRP A 147 -13.34 6.15 8.76
N HIS A 148 -13.41 4.84 9.05
CA HIS A 148 -14.66 4.09 9.09
C HIS A 148 -14.86 3.43 10.45
N ARG A 149 -16.13 3.14 10.76
CA ARG A 149 -16.51 2.30 11.90
C ARG A 149 -16.24 0.82 11.59
N PRO A 150 -16.34 -0.09 12.58
CA PRO A 150 -16.25 -1.53 12.31
C PRO A 150 -17.16 -1.93 11.16
N LEU A 151 -16.64 -2.72 10.21
CA LEU A 151 -17.38 -3.12 9.01
C LEU A 151 -18.66 -3.91 9.34
N GLN A 152 -18.64 -4.62 10.47
CA GLN A 152 -19.75 -5.41 10.96
C GLN A 152 -19.83 -5.32 12.48
N CYS A 153 -21.03 -5.55 13.01
CA CYS A 153 -21.23 -5.67 14.45
C CYS A 153 -20.42 -6.87 14.99
N PRO A 154 -19.89 -6.78 16.22
CA PRO A 154 -19.18 -7.89 16.83
C PRO A 154 -20.13 -9.09 17.02
N ALA A 155 -19.56 -10.30 16.95
CA ALA A 155 -20.31 -11.53 17.19
C ALA A 155 -20.90 -11.54 18.61
N VAL A 156 -22.20 -11.85 18.71
CA VAL A 156 -22.93 -11.86 19.99
C VAL A 156 -22.47 -13.00 20.90
N LYS A 157 -22.19 -14.17 20.33
CA LYS A 157 -21.69 -15.35 21.04
C LYS A 157 -20.28 -15.65 20.56
N GLN A 158 -19.35 -15.75 21.50
CA GLN A 158 -17.99 -16.20 21.22
C GLN A 158 -17.89 -17.71 21.38
N GLU A 159 -17.02 -18.33 20.58
CA GLU A 159 -16.74 -19.76 20.67
C GLU A 159 -16.13 -20.09 22.04
N VAL A 160 -16.55 -21.22 22.61
CA VAL A 160 -15.99 -21.71 23.88
C VAL A 160 -14.58 -22.22 23.60
N LYS A 161 -13.61 -21.71 24.36
CA LYS A 161 -12.23 -22.18 24.25
C LYS A 161 -12.09 -23.53 24.95
N GLU A 162 -11.94 -24.58 24.16
CA GLU A 162 -11.71 -25.94 24.66
C GLU A 162 -10.33 -26.08 25.34
N PRO A 163 -10.15 -27.08 26.23
CA PRO A 163 -8.85 -27.41 26.80
C PRO A 163 -7.83 -27.81 25.71
N ARG A 164 -6.54 -27.64 26.05
CA ARG A 164 -5.42 -27.95 25.16
C ARG A 164 -5.53 -29.35 24.52
N ASP A 165 -5.31 -29.43 23.21
CA ASP A 165 -5.23 -30.66 22.41
C ASP A 165 -6.45 -31.59 22.62
N GLN A 166 -7.64 -31.02 22.82
CA GLN A 166 -8.89 -31.76 23.10
C GLN A 166 -8.83 -32.67 24.33
N ARG A 167 -7.97 -32.34 25.31
CA ARG A 167 -7.92 -33.06 26.59
C ARG A 167 -9.25 -32.91 27.34
N TRP A 168 -9.66 -33.98 28.01
CA TRP A 168 -10.93 -34.00 28.75
C TRP A 168 -10.73 -34.55 30.17
N PRO A 169 -11.38 -33.97 31.20
CA PRO A 169 -12.20 -32.76 31.15
C PRO A 169 -11.38 -31.46 31.12
N ALA A 170 -10.07 -31.54 31.42
CA ALA A 170 -9.19 -30.38 31.52
C ALA A 170 -7.75 -30.73 31.13
N SER A 171 -6.95 -29.70 30.87
CA SER A 171 -5.50 -29.81 30.70
C SER A 171 -4.80 -29.18 31.90
N PRO A 172 -3.74 -29.80 32.46
CA PRO A 172 -2.94 -29.20 33.54
C PRO A 172 -2.10 -28.01 33.06
N LYS A 173 -2.02 -27.82 31.74
CA LYS A 173 -1.26 -26.76 31.07
C LYS A 173 -2.17 -26.00 30.13
N TRP A 174 -1.90 -24.72 29.94
CA TRP A 174 -2.50 -23.92 28.88
C TRP A 174 -2.03 -24.39 27.50
#